data_AF-A0AAV0BXK7-F1
#
_entry.id   AF-A0AAV0BXK7-F1
#
_cell.length_a   1.000
_cell.length_b   1.000
_cell.length_c   1.000
_cell.angle_alpha   90.00
_cell.angle_beta   90.00
_cell.angle_gamma   90.00
#
_symmetry.space_group_name_H-M   'P 1'
#
loop_
_entity.id
_entity.type
_entity.pdbx_description
1 polymer ?
#
loop_
_entity_poly.entity_id
_entity_poly.type
_entity_poly.pdbx_seq_one_letter_code
_entity_poly.pdbx_strand_id
1 'polypeptide(L)'
;MISRIPGSEIIYRYIKSSHQNNPFRTLLKMLLVDKLIADLEPEPLVENIPVTTQSLLCPPIIIGIPDIRPKILYGEPALRFTESMEGEAMIYPKDIRTVTNLASINFGGLI
;
A
#
# COMPACT_ATOMS: atom_id res chain seq x y z
N MET A 1 4.15 55.73 9.15
CA MET A 1 5.50 55.46 9.70
C MET A 1 5.99 54.09 9.22
N ILE A 2 6.34 53.95 7.93
CA ILE A 2 6.90 52.69 7.34
C ILE A 2 8.09 52.99 6.39
N SER A 3 8.43 54.26 6.21
CA SER A 3 9.33 54.77 5.17
C SER A 3 10.83 54.71 5.52
N ARG A 4 11.27 53.91 6.49
CA ARG A 4 12.66 53.98 7.00
C ARG A 4 13.55 52.76 6.74
N ILE A 5 13.06 51.77 5.99
CA ILE A 5 13.86 50.62 5.58
C ILE A 5 14.01 50.67 4.05
N PRO A 6 15.19 51.04 3.51
CA PRO A 6 15.41 51.02 2.07
C PRO A 6 15.18 49.60 1.53
N GLY A 7 14.31 49.46 0.53
CA GLY A 7 13.88 48.17 -0.03
C GLY A 7 12.50 47.66 0.41
N SER A 8 11.88 48.23 1.46
CA SER A 8 10.54 47.83 1.92
C SER A 8 9.43 48.13 0.92
N GLU A 9 9.64 49.12 0.04
CA GLU A 9 8.73 49.45 -1.06
C GLU A 9 8.54 48.30 -2.05
N ILE A 10 9.59 47.49 -2.27
CA ILE A 10 9.51 46.32 -3.16
C ILE A 10 8.64 45.24 -2.52
N ILE A 11 8.81 45.00 -1.22
CA ILE A 11 8.01 44.03 -0.46
C ILE A 11 6.56 44.49 -0.38
N TYR A 12 6.32 45.78 -0.15
CA TYR A 12 4.97 46.34 -0.14
C TYR A 12 4.27 46.20 -1.50
N ARG A 13 4.97 46.49 -2.60
CA ARG A 13 4.45 46.27 -3.97
C ARG A 13 4.25 44.80 -4.26
N TYR A 14 5.13 43.92 -3.80
CA TYR A 14 4.99 42.47 -3.97
C TYR A 14 3.74 41.96 -3.25
N ILE A 15 3.54 42.33 -1.97
CA ILE A 15 2.36 41.94 -1.19
C ILE A 15 1.09 42.50 -1.82
N LYS A 16 1.09 43.79 -2.18
CA LYS A 16 -0.06 44.48 -2.79
C LYS A 16 -0.39 43.95 -4.20
N SER A 17 0.62 43.61 -4.99
CA SER A 17 0.47 43.03 -6.35
C SER A 17 0.18 41.53 -6.30
N SER A 18 0.62 40.81 -5.27
CA SER A 18 0.32 39.39 -5.08
C SER A 18 -1.15 39.16 -4.75
N HIS A 19 -1.88 40.17 -4.29
CA HIS A 19 -3.34 40.14 -4.13
C HIS A 19 -4.10 40.56 -5.40
N GLN A 20 -3.43 40.72 -6.56
CA GLN A 20 -4.08 40.48 -7.86
C GLN A 20 -4.29 38.96 -8.11
N ASN A 21 -4.57 38.22 -7.04
CA ASN A 21 -5.13 36.89 -7.09
C ASN A 21 -6.53 37.04 -7.65
N ASN A 22 -6.63 36.86 -8.96
CA ASN A 22 -7.86 36.89 -9.73
C ASN A 22 -8.93 36.08 -8.97
N PRO A 23 -9.87 36.72 -8.23
CA PRO A 23 -10.67 36.02 -7.22
C PRO A 23 -11.56 34.97 -7.87
N PHE A 24 -11.95 35.24 -9.12
CA PHE A 24 -12.64 34.32 -9.99
C PHE A 24 -11.84 33.04 -10.29
N ARG A 25 -10.51 33.14 -10.49
CA ARG A 25 -9.65 31.97 -10.71
C ARG A 25 -9.53 31.11 -9.45
N THR A 26 -9.49 31.73 -8.27
CA THR A 26 -9.46 31.00 -7.00
C THR A 26 -10.79 30.28 -6.75
N LEU A 27 -11.92 30.94 -7.00
CA LEU A 27 -13.25 30.34 -6.89
C LEU A 27 -13.42 29.17 -7.88
N LEU A 28 -12.99 29.32 -9.13
CA LEU A 28 -13.05 28.26 -10.14
C LEU A 28 -12.21 27.05 -9.73
N LYS A 29 -11.02 27.27 -9.15
CA LYS A 29 -10.19 26.19 -8.63
C LYS A 29 -10.84 25.45 -7.46
N MET A 30 -11.44 26.16 -6.51
CA MET A 30 -12.16 25.53 -5.41
C MET A 30 -13.32 24.67 -5.93
N LEU A 31 -14.18 25.24 -6.78
CA LEU A 31 -15.31 24.51 -7.37
C LEU A 31 -14.88 23.24 -8.11
N LEU A 32 -13.76 23.30 -8.83
CA LEU A 32 -13.23 22.17 -9.58
C LEU A 32 -12.66 21.09 -8.66
N VAL A 33 -11.98 21.47 -7.58
CA VAL A 33 -11.48 20.54 -6.56
C VAL A 33 -12.64 19.89 -5.82
N ASP A 34 -13.66 20.65 -5.43
CA ASP A 34 -14.84 20.12 -4.73
C ASP A 34 -15.59 19.09 -5.61
N LYS A 35 -15.72 19.36 -6.91
CA LYS A 35 -16.29 18.40 -7.86
C LYS A 35 -15.45 17.13 -7.95
N LEU A 36 -14.13 17.25 -8.08
CA LEU A 36 -13.24 16.08 -8.17
C LEU A 36 -13.26 15.22 -6.90
N ILE A 37 -13.40 15.85 -5.74
CA ILE A 37 -13.53 15.14 -4.46
C ILE A 37 -14.90 14.48 -4.34
N ALA A 38 -15.97 15.14 -4.81
CA ALA A 38 -17.32 14.58 -4.79
C ALA A 38 -17.48 13.38 -5.74
N ASP A 39 -16.81 13.42 -6.89
CA ASP A 39 -16.78 12.34 -7.88
C ASP A 39 -15.82 11.19 -7.48
N LEU A 40 -15.03 11.37 -6.41
CA LEU A 40 -14.12 10.37 -5.89
C LEU A 40 -14.87 9.40 -4.98
N GLU A 41 -15.53 8.41 -5.57
CA GLU A 41 -15.94 7.21 -4.82
C GLU A 41 -14.68 6.38 -4.55
N PRO A 42 -14.21 6.24 -3.30
CA PRO A 42 -13.06 5.40 -3.02
C PRO A 42 -13.47 3.96 -3.32
N GLU A 43 -12.74 3.33 -4.24
CA GLU A 43 -12.85 1.89 -4.43
C GLU A 43 -12.68 1.21 -3.06
N PRO A 44 -13.55 0.25 -2.71
CA PRO A 44 -13.47 -0.38 -1.40
C PRO A 44 -12.09 -1.04 -1.28
N LEU A 45 -11.36 -0.70 -0.21
CA LEU A 45 -10.02 -1.24 0.08
C LEU A 45 -9.99 -2.77 0.12
N VAL A 46 -11.15 -3.40 0.30
CA VAL A 46 -11.35 -4.84 0.28
C VAL A 46 -12.66 -5.09 -0.47
N GLU A 47 -12.60 -5.79 -1.59
CA GLU A 47 -13.80 -6.32 -2.25
C GLU A 47 -14.57 -7.20 -1.25
N ASN A 48 -15.90 -7.18 -1.27
CA ASN A 48 -16.71 -8.15 -0.51
C ASN A 48 -16.53 -9.54 -1.14
N ILE A 49 -15.36 -10.14 -0.94
CA ILE A 49 -15.06 -11.50 -1.33
C ILE A 49 -15.97 -12.36 -0.46
N PRO A 50 -16.91 -13.14 -1.03
CA PRO A 50 -17.64 -14.12 -0.23
C PRO A 50 -16.59 -14.97 0.48
N VAL A 51 -16.69 -15.08 1.80
CA VAL A 51 -15.79 -15.84 2.70
C VAL A 51 -15.82 -17.33 2.31
N THR A 52 -15.23 -17.65 1.16
CA THR A 52 -15.37 -18.92 0.45
C THR A 52 -14.07 -19.29 -0.27
N THR A 53 -13.12 -18.37 -0.46
CA THR A 53 -11.76 -18.75 -0.81
C THR A 53 -11.00 -19.13 0.46
N GLN A 54 -10.93 -20.43 0.74
CA GLN A 54 -10.12 -21.03 1.82
C GLN A 54 -8.68 -20.50 1.89
N SER A 55 -8.15 -19.96 0.78
CA SER A 55 -6.84 -19.27 0.73
C SER A 55 -6.68 -18.07 1.65
N LEU A 56 -7.77 -17.38 2.05
CA LEU A 56 -7.67 -16.24 2.98
C LEU A 56 -7.73 -16.67 4.45
N LEU A 57 -8.40 -17.78 4.76
CA LEU A 57 -8.55 -18.29 6.12
C LEU A 57 -7.31 -19.06 6.58
N CYS A 58 -6.58 -19.68 5.66
CA CYS A 58 -5.35 -20.40 5.95
C CYS A 58 -4.26 -20.00 4.95
N PRO A 59 -3.45 -18.97 5.25
CA PRO A 59 -2.35 -18.59 4.39
C PRO A 59 -1.29 -19.70 4.35
N PRO A 60 -0.65 -19.93 3.19
CA PRO A 60 0.45 -20.88 3.10
C PRO A 60 1.63 -20.45 3.97
N ILE A 61 2.25 -21.40 4.65
CA ILE A 61 3.39 -21.16 5.56
C ILE A 61 4.66 -21.69 4.90
N ILE A 62 5.68 -20.84 4.76
CA ILE A 62 7.01 -21.25 4.31
C ILE A 62 7.75 -21.91 5.47
N ILE A 63 8.34 -23.08 5.23
CA ILE A 63 9.13 -23.81 6.22
C ILE A 63 10.59 -23.83 5.81
N GLY A 64 11.47 -23.58 6.79
CA GLY A 64 12.92 -23.70 6.62
C GLY A 64 13.54 -22.49 5.93
N ILE A 65 14.74 -22.71 5.39
CA ILE A 65 15.51 -21.65 4.73
C ILE A 65 14.84 -21.33 3.39
N PRO A 66 14.60 -20.04 3.07
CA PRO A 66 14.06 -19.65 1.77
C PRO A 66 15.07 -20.01 0.67
N ASP A 67 14.66 -20.92 -0.21
CA ASP A 67 15.40 -21.37 -1.40
C ASP A 67 14.66 -20.91 -2.67
N ILE A 68 15.28 -21.07 -3.85
CA ILE A 68 14.69 -20.81 -5.18
C ILE A 68 13.35 -21.56 -5.34
N ARG A 69 13.25 -22.71 -4.67
CA ARG A 69 12.05 -23.53 -4.60
C ARG A 69 11.60 -23.67 -3.15
N PRO A 70 10.89 -22.69 -2.59
CA PRO A 70 10.52 -22.74 -1.18
C PRO A 70 9.58 -23.91 -0.91
N LYS A 71 9.76 -24.49 0.28
CA LYS A 71 8.90 -25.54 0.82
C LYS A 71 7.79 -24.88 1.63
N ILE A 72 6.54 -25.23 1.35
CA ILE A 72 5.36 -24.65 1.99
C ILE A 72 4.43 -25.72 2.56
N LEU A 73 3.69 -25.33 3.60
CA LEU A 73 2.47 -25.99 4.05
C LEU A 73 1.25 -25.26 3.48
N TYR A 74 0.21 -26.01 3.16
CA TYR A 74 -1.05 -25.46 2.66
C TYR A 74 -2.24 -26.26 3.16
N GLY A 75 -3.30 -25.58 3.59
CA GLY A 75 -4.54 -26.20 4.08
C GLY A 75 -4.41 -26.77 5.50
N GLU A 76 -5.01 -27.93 5.75
CA GLU A 76 -5.03 -28.63 7.06
C GLU A 76 -3.66 -28.69 7.77
N PRO A 77 -2.53 -29.03 7.10
CA PRO A 77 -1.22 -29.03 7.75
C PRO A 77 -0.76 -27.65 8.24
N ALA A 78 -1.15 -26.56 7.54
CA ALA A 78 -0.81 -25.21 7.96
C ALA A 78 -1.65 -24.77 9.17
N LEU A 79 -2.92 -25.16 9.24
CA LEU A 79 -3.77 -24.93 10.43
C LEU A 79 -3.22 -25.64 11.67
N ARG A 80 -2.86 -26.92 11.53
CA ARG A 80 -2.24 -27.70 12.62
C ARG A 80 -0.95 -27.08 13.13
N PHE A 81 -0.17 -26.48 12.21
CA PHE A 81 1.05 -25.77 12.56
C PHE A 81 0.75 -24.49 13.36
N THR A 82 -0.26 -23.72 12.98
CA THR A 82 -0.66 -22.50 13.71
C THR A 82 -1.33 -22.77 15.05
N GLU A 83 -2.06 -23.88 15.18
CA GLU A 83 -2.80 -24.25 16.41
C GLU A 83 -1.91 -24.96 17.44
N SER A 84 -0.74 -25.47 17.04
CA SER A 84 0.20 -26.09 17.98
C SER A 84 0.88 -25.02 18.84
N MET A 85 0.37 -24.85 20.06
CA MET A 85 0.81 -23.83 21.03
C MET A 85 2.30 -23.90 21.43
N GLU A 86 3.03 -24.96 21.07
CA GLU A 86 4.42 -25.19 21.52
C GLU A 86 5.42 -25.44 20.37
N GLY A 87 5.03 -25.25 19.10
CA GLY A 87 5.96 -25.40 17.97
C GLY A 87 6.37 -26.84 17.63
N GLU A 88 5.86 -27.84 18.34
CA GLU A 88 6.03 -29.28 18.04
C GLU A 88 4.93 -29.84 17.12
N ALA A 89 4.46 -29.04 16.16
CA ALA A 89 3.59 -29.59 15.12
C ALA A 89 4.39 -30.63 14.32
N MET A 90 3.99 -31.89 14.37
CA MET A 90 4.64 -32.96 13.60
C MET A 90 4.39 -32.73 12.11
N ILE A 91 5.40 -32.19 11.41
CA ILE A 91 5.34 -31.96 9.96
C ILE A 91 5.70 -33.27 9.25
N TYR A 92 4.73 -33.88 8.57
CA TYR A 92 5.01 -35.06 7.77
C TYR A 92 5.61 -34.66 6.42
N PRO A 93 6.55 -35.44 5.86
CA PRO A 93 7.16 -35.14 4.56
C PRO A 93 6.15 -35.09 3.40
N LYS A 94 5.01 -35.80 3.53
CA LYS A 94 3.90 -35.78 2.57
C LYS A 94 3.13 -34.47 2.52
N ASP A 95 3.19 -33.68 3.59
CA ASP A 95 2.43 -32.42 3.72
C ASP A 95 3.22 -31.22 3.17
N ILE A 96 4.52 -31.42 2.94
CA ILE A 96 5.42 -30.40 2.39
C ILE A 96 5.27 -30.36 0.87
N ARG A 97 4.91 -29.18 0.36
CA ARG A 97 4.89 -28.92 -1.09
C ARG A 97 6.03 -28.00 -1.46
N THR A 98 6.73 -28.32 -2.54
CA THR A 98 7.73 -27.44 -3.13
C THR A 98 7.03 -26.58 -4.17
N VAL A 99 7.14 -25.26 -4.05
CA VAL A 99 6.53 -24.32 -5.00
C VAL A 99 7.59 -23.49 -5.71
N THR A 100 7.23 -22.92 -6.85
CA THR A 100 8.09 -22.00 -7.60
C THR A 100 7.76 -20.58 -7.18
N ASN A 101 8.73 -19.84 -6.66
CA ASN A 101 8.55 -18.44 -6.32
C ASN A 101 8.61 -17.57 -7.59
N LEU A 102 7.44 -17.18 -8.10
CA LEU A 102 7.30 -16.33 -9.29
C LEU A 102 7.85 -14.91 -9.09
N ALA A 103 7.92 -14.40 -7.86
CA ALA A 103 8.57 -13.10 -7.62
C ALA A 103 10.08 -13.19 -7.81
N SER A 104 10.70 -14.31 -7.39
CA SER A 104 12.14 -14.53 -7.53
C SER A 104 12.58 -14.95 -8.95
N ILE A 105 11.71 -15.61 -9.72
CA ILE A 105 12.08 -16.14 -11.05
C ILE A 105 12.49 -15.01 -12.01
N ASN A 106 11.90 -13.83 -11.86
CA ASN A 106 12.23 -12.64 -12.66
C ASN A 106 13.62 -12.06 -12.34
N PHE A 107 14.23 -12.45 -11.22
CA PHE A 107 15.56 -12.02 -10.80
C PHE A 107 16.63 -13.11 -10.91
N GLY A 108 16.24 -14.37 -11.12
CA GLY A 108 17.15 -15.52 -11.19
C GLY A 108 18.00 -15.60 -12.47
N GLY A 109 17.71 -14.75 -13.47
CA GLY A 109 18.50 -14.63 -14.71
C GLY A 109 19.56 -13.52 -14.70
N LEU A 110 19.80 -12.88 -13.56
CA LEU A 110 20.73 -11.75 -13.39
C LEU A 110 21.99 -12.12 -12.58
N ILE A 111 22.38 -13.40 -12.59
CA ILE A 111 23.68 -13.88 -12.09
C ILE A 111 24.52 -14.46 -13.22
#